data_AF-A0A7J6VC20-F1
#
_entry.id   AF-A0A7J6VC20-F1
#
_cell.length_a   1.000
_cell.length_b   1.000
_cell.length_c   1.000
_cell.angle_alpha   90.00
_cell.angle_beta   90.00
_cell.angle_gamma   90.00
#
_symmetry.space_group_name_H-M   'P 1'
#
loop_
_entity.id
_entity.type
_entity.pdbx_description
1 polymer ?
#
loop_
_entity_poly.entity_id
_entity_poly.type
_entity_poly.pdbx_seq_one_letter_code
_entity_poly.pdbx_strand_id
1 'polypeptide(L)'
;MSGNGLVPIVEPKILTDGCHDIKQYATATKMVLAAVYKALNEHHVLHEGMLLKPNMVTPGYQSPKVTPEVIVEATVSTLRQTVPVAMPGIVFLSGGQSEEEAPLNLNAINKLDVLKPRTLSFSFRRALQ
;
A
#
# COMPACT_ATOMS: atom_id res chain seq x y z
N MET A 1 -14.72 8.90 -13.03
CA MET A 1 -14.30 8.52 -14.40
C MET A 1 -14.71 7.08 -14.68
N SER A 2 -15.58 6.85 -15.66
CA SER A 2 -15.68 5.60 -16.44
C SER A 2 -16.26 5.91 -17.84
N GLY A 3 -15.60 6.79 -18.61
CA GLY A 3 -16.03 7.11 -19.98
C GLY A 3 -15.47 6.15 -21.04
N ASN A 4 -14.35 5.48 -20.76
CA ASN A 4 -13.53 4.78 -21.78
C ASN A 4 -13.23 3.31 -21.47
N GLY A 5 -13.91 2.70 -20.49
CA GLY A 5 -13.78 1.26 -20.18
C GLY A 5 -12.45 0.79 -19.55
N LEU A 6 -11.56 1.72 -19.15
CA LEU A 6 -10.30 1.39 -18.46
C LEU A 6 -10.47 1.44 -16.93
N VAL A 7 -9.88 0.46 -16.25
CA VAL A 7 -9.81 0.42 -14.77
C VAL A 7 -8.60 1.24 -14.31
N PRO A 8 -8.79 2.39 -13.62
CA PRO A 8 -7.68 3.17 -13.10
C PRO A 8 -6.95 2.44 -11.95
N ILE A 9 -5.62 2.53 -11.98
CA ILE A 9 -4.76 2.17 -10.86
C ILE A 9 -4.22 3.46 -10.26
N VAL A 10 -4.56 3.74 -9.00
CA VAL A 10 -4.08 4.92 -8.27
C VAL A 10 -2.81 4.54 -7.50
N GLU A 11 -1.68 5.16 -7.84
CA GLU A 11 -0.35 4.84 -7.32
C GLU A 11 0.22 5.98 -6.45
N PRO A 12 -0.21 6.14 -5.18
CA PRO A 12 0.30 7.18 -4.30
C PRO A 12 1.62 6.72 -3.65
N LYS A 13 2.69 6.68 -4.45
CA LYS A 13 4.02 6.24 -3.99
C LYS A 13 4.63 7.26 -3.03
N ILE A 14 4.91 6.82 -1.80
CA ILE A 14 5.72 7.55 -0.82
C ILE A 14 7.16 7.05 -0.88
N LEU A 15 8.12 7.96 -0.99
CA LEU A 15 9.53 7.61 -1.04
C LEU A 15 10.05 7.18 0.34
N THR A 16 10.96 6.21 0.37
CA THR A 16 11.59 5.68 1.58
C THR A 16 12.92 6.37 1.91
N ASP A 17 13.25 7.46 1.22
CA ASP A 17 14.48 8.22 1.46
C ASP A 17 14.47 8.89 2.84
N GLY A 18 15.61 8.85 3.53
CA GLY A 18 15.82 9.49 4.83
C GLY A 18 15.85 8.54 6.04
N CYS A 19 15.79 9.13 7.23
CA CYS A 19 16.00 8.49 8.54
C CYS A 19 14.72 8.40 9.39
N HIS A 20 13.56 8.40 8.75
CA HIS A 20 12.28 8.29 9.44
C HIS A 20 12.02 6.86 9.92
N ASP A 21 11.39 6.72 11.08
CA ASP A 21 10.96 5.42 11.58
C ASP A 21 9.67 4.92 10.88
N ILE A 22 9.29 3.68 11.17
CA ILE A 22 8.11 3.07 10.56
C ILE A 22 6.79 3.77 10.99
N LYS A 23 6.74 4.40 12.17
CA LYS A 23 5.55 5.10 12.66
C LYS A 23 5.35 6.41 11.91
N GLN A 24 6.44 7.13 11.62
CA GLN A 24 6.45 8.31 10.77
C GLN A 24 6.01 7.95 9.35
N TYR A 25 6.53 6.85 8.78
CA TYR A 25 6.07 6.39 7.46
C TYR A 25 4.58 6.00 7.46
N ALA A 26 4.11 5.28 8.48
CA ALA A 26 2.70 4.94 8.65
C ALA A 26 1.83 6.20 8.73
N THR A 27 2.27 7.23 9.46
CA THR A 27 1.56 8.50 9.59
C THR A 27 1.47 9.24 8.25
N ALA A 28 2.60 9.36 7.54
CA ALA A 28 2.63 9.94 6.20
C ALA A 28 1.71 9.18 5.22
N THR A 29 1.74 7.84 5.28
CA THR A 29 0.85 6.98 4.47
C THR A 29 -0.61 7.26 4.76
N LYS A 30 -1.00 7.40 6.04
CA LYS A 30 -2.38 7.71 6.40
C LYS A 30 -2.82 9.07 5.87
N MET A 31 -1.97 10.09 6.00
CA MET A 31 -2.26 11.44 5.52
C MET A 31 -2.43 11.46 3.99
N VAL A 32 -1.53 10.80 3.26
CA VAL A 32 -1.59 10.72 1.80
C VAL A 32 -2.83 9.96 1.36
N LEU A 33 -3.12 8.79 1.93
CA LEU A 33 -4.31 8.02 1.54
C LEU A 33 -5.60 8.75 1.88
N ALA A 34 -5.68 9.44 3.02
CA ALA A 34 -6.82 10.27 3.36
C ALA A 34 -7.04 11.40 2.34
N ALA A 35 -5.98 12.09 1.93
CA ALA A 35 -6.04 13.13 0.90
C ALA A 35 -6.44 12.58 -0.48
N VAL A 36 -5.89 11.41 -0.86
CA VAL A 36 -6.23 10.72 -2.11
C VAL A 36 -7.70 10.35 -2.13
N TYR A 37 -8.22 9.68 -1.09
CA TYR A 37 -9.64 9.31 -1.06
C TYR A 37 -10.57 10.52 -0.96
N LYS A 38 -10.15 11.59 -0.29
CA LYS A 38 -10.89 12.87 -0.33
C LYS A 38 -11.02 13.38 -1.76
N ALA A 39 -9.91 13.47 -2.50
CA ALA A 39 -9.92 13.93 -3.89
C ALA A 39 -10.74 13.00 -4.80
N LEU A 40 -10.60 11.68 -4.64
CA LEU A 40 -11.38 10.69 -5.41
C LEU A 40 -12.89 10.86 -5.19
N ASN A 41 -13.31 11.11 -3.95
CA ASN A 41 -14.70 11.40 -3.61
C ASN A 41 -15.19 12.71 -4.23
N GLU A 42 -14.40 13.79 -4.15
CA GLU A 42 -14.71 15.10 -4.74
C GLU A 42 -14.86 15.03 -6.26
N HIS A 43 -14.16 14.10 -6.90
CA HIS A 43 -14.26 13.83 -8.35
C HIS A 43 -15.22 12.69 -8.72
N HIS A 44 -16.04 12.22 -7.78
CA HIS A 44 -17.04 11.17 -7.98
C HIS A 44 -16.45 9.91 -8.65
N VAL A 45 -15.27 9.48 -8.21
CA VAL A 45 -14.65 8.24 -8.69
C VAL A 45 -15.34 7.03 -8.08
N LEU A 46 -15.68 6.04 -8.91
CA LEU A 46 -16.24 4.77 -8.46
C LEU A 46 -15.13 3.92 -7.83
N HIS A 47 -15.18 3.71 -6.51
CA HIS A 47 -14.15 2.98 -5.78
C HIS A 47 -14.11 1.49 -6.13
N GLU A 48 -15.26 0.92 -6.47
CA GLU A 48 -15.46 -0.46 -6.94
C GLU A 48 -14.78 -0.70 -8.30
N GLY A 49 -14.58 0.36 -9.08
CA GLY A 49 -14.02 0.33 -10.42
C GLY A 49 -12.55 0.70 -10.49
N MET A 50 -11.80 0.66 -9.39
CA MET A 50 -10.39 1.06 -9.35
C MET A 50 -9.52 0.11 -8.53
N LEU A 51 -8.20 0.18 -8.72
CA LEU A 51 -7.21 -0.48 -7.87
C LEU A 51 -6.34 0.55 -7.17
N LEU A 52 -5.81 0.17 -6.00
CA LEU A 52 -4.79 0.96 -5.30
C LEU A 52 -3.42 0.28 -5.45
N LYS A 53 -2.39 1.07 -5.73
CA LYS A 53 -1.01 0.61 -5.83
C LYS A 53 -0.08 1.35 -4.87
N PRO A 54 -0.11 1.02 -3.57
CA PRO A 54 0.73 1.65 -2.56
C PRO A 54 2.06 0.90 -2.39
N ASN A 55 2.99 1.49 -1.64
CA ASN A 55 4.11 0.73 -1.07
C ASN A 55 3.65 0.02 0.22
N MET A 56 4.42 -0.97 0.67
CA MET A 56 4.35 -1.42 2.05
C MET A 56 4.90 -0.34 2.99
N VAL A 57 4.46 -0.35 4.25
CA VAL A 57 4.93 0.59 5.27
C VAL A 57 6.27 0.09 5.81
N THR A 58 7.34 0.82 5.50
CA THR A 58 8.72 0.47 5.89
C THR A 58 9.39 1.68 6.54
N PRO A 59 10.43 1.48 7.38
CA PRO A 59 11.28 2.59 7.80
C PRO A 59 12.05 3.17 6.60
N GLY A 60 12.63 4.36 6.80
CA GLY A 60 13.49 5.00 5.81
C GLY A 60 14.78 4.23 5.58
N TYR A 61 15.42 4.41 4.42
CA TYR A 61 16.62 3.67 4.01
C TYR A 61 17.81 3.87 4.96
N GLN A 62 17.88 5.02 5.64
CA GLN A 62 18.95 5.35 6.59
C GLN A 62 18.57 4.98 8.05
N SER A 63 17.37 4.44 8.26
CA SER A 63 16.89 4.03 9.57
C SER A 63 17.28 2.57 9.87
N PRO A 64 17.31 2.17 11.16
CA PRO A 64 17.44 0.77 11.52
C PRO A 64 16.37 -0.09 10.83
N LYS A 65 16.79 -1.24 10.30
CA LYS A 65 15.84 -2.24 9.77
C LYS A 65 14.93 -2.75 10.88
N VAL A 66 13.71 -3.10 10.52
CA VAL A 66 12.72 -3.74 11.39
C VAL A 66 12.42 -5.15 10.90
N THR A 67 11.78 -5.96 11.74
CA THR A 67 11.41 -7.31 11.35
C THR A 67 10.23 -7.31 10.35
N PRO A 68 10.08 -8.36 9.52
CA PRO A 68 8.94 -8.51 8.62
C PRO A 68 7.58 -8.38 9.31
N GLU A 69 7.44 -8.88 10.55
CA GLU A 69 6.20 -8.82 11.32
C GLU A 69 5.78 -7.38 11.58
N VAL A 70 6.75 -6.52 11.93
CA VAL A 70 6.51 -5.09 12.15
C VAL A 70 6.06 -4.39 10.87
N ILE A 71 6.63 -4.75 9.71
CA ILE A 71 6.22 -4.23 8.39
C ILE A 71 4.79 -4.66 8.07
N VAL A 72 4.50 -5.95 8.25
CA VAL A 72 3.19 -6.57 7.97
C VAL A 72 2.09 -5.92 8.81
N GLU A 73 2.29 -5.82 10.12
CA GLU A 73 1.33 -5.22 11.04
C GLU A 73 1.10 -3.73 10.73
N ALA A 74 2.18 -2.97 10.55
CA ALA A 74 2.08 -1.53 10.24
C ALA A 74 1.36 -1.29 8.91
N THR A 75 1.64 -2.13 7.91
CA THR A 75 1.01 -2.06 6.59
C THR A 75 -0.49 -2.36 6.69
N VAL A 76 -0.86 -3.50 7.27
CA VAL A 76 -2.28 -3.91 7.34
C VAL A 76 -3.09 -2.95 8.22
N SER A 77 -2.53 -2.51 9.35
CA SER A 77 -3.16 -1.51 10.23
C SER A 77 -3.42 -0.19 9.50
N THR A 78 -2.44 0.31 8.76
CA THR A 78 -2.54 1.55 7.99
C THR A 78 -3.62 1.46 6.89
N LEU A 79 -3.65 0.34 6.15
CA LEU A 79 -4.63 0.13 5.08
C LEU A 79 -6.06 -0.01 5.64
N ARG A 80 -6.24 -0.71 6.75
CA ARG A 80 -7.55 -0.86 7.41
C ARG A 80 -8.13 0.48 7.89
N GLN A 81 -7.27 1.42 8.26
CA GLN A 81 -7.68 2.74 8.77
C GLN A 81 -8.01 3.76 7.68
N THR A 82 -7.59 3.53 6.43
CA THR A 82 -7.64 4.58 5.39
C THR A 82 -8.31 4.16 4.08
N VAL A 83 -8.29 2.86 3.77
CA VAL A 83 -8.80 2.37 2.49
C VAL A 83 -10.29 1.99 2.65
N PRO A 84 -11.21 2.44 1.77
CA PRO A 84 -12.65 2.11 1.80
C PRO A 84 -12.95 0.67 1.37
N VAL A 85 -13.88 -0.02 2.06
CA VAL A 85 -14.19 -1.47 1.82
C VAL A 85 -14.62 -1.76 0.38
N ALA A 86 -15.28 -0.80 -0.27
CA ALA A 86 -15.74 -0.90 -1.65
C ALA A 86 -14.61 -1.14 -2.68
N MET A 87 -13.36 -0.77 -2.37
CA MET A 87 -12.26 -0.93 -3.32
C MET A 87 -11.84 -2.42 -3.42
N PRO A 88 -11.78 -3.02 -4.63
CA PRO A 88 -11.68 -4.47 -4.81
C PRO A 88 -10.29 -5.05 -4.54
N GLY A 89 -9.21 -4.29 -4.74
CA GLY A 89 -7.86 -4.85 -4.69
C GLY A 89 -6.72 -3.86 -4.52
N ILE A 90 -5.75 -4.26 -3.71
CA ILE A 90 -4.49 -3.55 -3.49
C ILE A 90 -3.37 -4.35 -4.15
N VAL A 91 -2.60 -3.70 -5.02
CA VAL A 91 -1.45 -4.29 -5.72
C VAL A 91 -0.17 -3.60 -5.26
N PHE A 92 0.63 -4.23 -4.41
CA PHE A 92 1.79 -3.57 -3.81
C PHE A 92 2.91 -3.32 -4.81
N LEU A 93 3.55 -2.16 -4.68
CA LEU A 93 4.88 -1.89 -5.22
C LEU A 93 5.95 -2.62 -4.39
N SER A 94 7.00 -3.12 -5.04
CA SER A 94 8.19 -3.63 -4.32
C SER A 94 8.94 -2.50 -3.61
N GLY A 95 8.85 -1.27 -4.14
CA GLY A 95 9.53 -0.11 -3.56
C GLY A 95 11.05 -0.26 -3.60
N GLY A 96 11.69 -0.08 -2.44
CA GLY A 96 13.13 -0.31 -2.23
C GLY A 96 13.48 -1.68 -1.64
N GLN A 97 12.50 -2.58 -1.50
CA GLN A 97 12.74 -3.93 -0.97
C GLN A 97 13.46 -4.81 -2.00
N SER A 98 14.21 -5.80 -1.54
CA SER A 98 14.81 -6.80 -2.40
C SER A 98 13.76 -7.72 -3.05
N GLU A 99 14.20 -8.53 -4.02
CA GLU A 99 13.35 -9.50 -4.72
C GLU A 99 12.88 -10.63 -3.81
N GLU A 100 13.62 -10.91 -2.73
CA GLU A 100 13.25 -11.90 -1.73
C GLU A 100 12.36 -11.30 -0.63
N GLU A 101 12.64 -10.07 -0.21
CA GLU A 101 11.90 -9.41 0.88
C GLU A 101 10.45 -9.09 0.48
N ALA A 102 10.21 -8.57 -0.73
CA ALA A 102 8.88 -8.14 -1.13
C ALA A 102 7.84 -9.29 -1.22
N PRO A 103 8.14 -10.45 -1.82
CA PRO A 103 7.23 -11.60 -1.81
C PRO A 103 7.00 -12.19 -0.42
N LEU A 104 8.04 -12.25 0.43
CA LEU A 104 7.90 -12.74 1.81
C LEU A 104 6.97 -11.87 2.63
N ASN A 105 7.14 -10.54 2.56
CA ASN A 105 6.25 -9.60 3.22
C ASN A 105 4.82 -9.68 2.69
N LEU A 106 4.63 -9.82 1.38
CA LEU A 106 3.30 -9.99 0.79
C LEU A 106 2.62 -11.29 1.25
N ASN A 107 3.37 -12.39 1.34
CA ASN A 107 2.87 -13.66 1.84
C ASN A 107 2.44 -13.53 3.32
N ALA A 108 3.26 -12.89 4.14
CA ALA A 108 2.96 -12.65 5.55
C ALA A 108 1.73 -11.73 5.74
N ILE A 109 1.59 -10.68 4.93
CA ILE A 109 0.37 -9.83 4.88
C ILE A 109 -0.89 -10.66 4.62
N ASN A 110 -0.83 -11.60 3.67
CA ASN A 110 -1.97 -12.45 3.34
C ASN A 110 -2.29 -13.46 4.46
N LYS A 111 -1.27 -13.97 5.16
CA LYS A 111 -1.41 -14.94 6.27
C LYS A 111 -1.84 -14.32 7.61
N LEU A 112 -1.68 -13.02 7.80
CA LEU A 112 -2.03 -12.34 9.05
C LEU A 112 -3.51 -12.57 9.38
N ASP A 113 -3.82 -13.12 10.56
CA ASP A 113 -5.20 -13.48 10.94
C ASP A 113 -6.03 -12.25 11.38
N VAL A 114 -6.41 -11.45 10.38
CA VAL A 114 -7.27 -10.27 10.52
C VAL A 114 -8.18 -10.14 9.31
N LEU A 115 -9.34 -9.50 9.51
CA LEU A 115 -10.29 -9.20 8.43
C LEU A 115 -9.62 -8.29 7.38
N LYS A 116 -9.52 -8.82 6.15
CA LYS A 116 -8.99 -8.15 4.97
C LYS A 116 -10.05 -8.25 3.86
N PRO A 117 -10.95 -7.26 3.71
CA PRO A 117 -12.13 -7.38 2.83
C PRO A 117 -11.79 -7.22 1.34
N ARG A 118 -10.49 -7.19 0.98
CA ARG A 118 -9.99 -6.91 -0.37
C ARG A 118 -8.89 -7.88 -0.71
N THR A 119 -8.68 -8.09 -2.00
CA THR A 119 -7.53 -8.86 -2.48
C THR A 119 -6.24 -8.07 -2.29
N LEU A 120 -5.21 -8.71 -1.73
CA LEU A 120 -3.88 -8.15 -1.54
C LEU A 120 -2.89 -8.90 -2.44
N SER A 121 -2.44 -8.23 -3.49
CA SER A 121 -1.60 -8.81 -4.55
C SER A 121 -0.38 -7.92 -4.82
N PHE A 122 0.38 -8.22 -5.86
CA PHE A 122 1.59 -7.49 -6.26
C PHE A 122 1.43 -6.80 -7.61
N SER A 123 2.19 -5.72 -7.79
CA SER A 123 2.51 -5.12 -9.08
C SER A 123 3.99 -4.71 -9.03
N PHE A 124 4.85 -5.74 -8.98
CA PHE A 124 6.29 -5.58 -8.88
C PHE A 124 6.90 -5.34 -10.27
N ARG A 125 7.88 -4.43 -10.34
CA ARG A 125 8.66 -4.20 -11.56
C ARG A 125 10.05 -4.81 -11.44
N ARG A 126 10.80 -4.39 -10.41
CA ARG A 126 12.18 -4.85 -10.18
C ARG A 126 12.24 -6.25 -9.57
N ALA A 127 11.36 -6.56 -8.61
CA ALA A 127 11.35 -7.86 -7.92
C ALA A 127 10.88 -9.08 -8.76
N LEU A 128 10.87 -8.97 -10.09
CA LEU A 128 10.42 -10.03 -11.01
C LEU A 128 11.35 -10.18 -12.23
N GLN A 129 12.48 -9.44 -12.30
CA GLN A 129 13.39 -9.43 -13.45
C GLN A 129 14.75 -9.97 -13.04
#